data_AF-A0A1Q3CC20-F1
#
_entry.id   AF-A0A1Q3CC20-F1
#
_cell.length_a   1.000
_cell.length_b   1.000
_cell.length_c   1.000
_cell.angle_alpha   90.00
_cell.angle_beta   90.00
_cell.angle_gamma   90.00
#
_symmetry.space_group_name_H-M   'P 1'
#
loop_
_entity.id
_entity.type
_entity.pdbx_description
1 polymer ?
#
loop_
_entity_poly.entity_id
_entity_poly.type
_entity_poly.pdbx_seq_one_letter_code
_entity_poly.pdbx_strand_id
1 'polypeptide(L)'
;MNEIEVLNISSKLSNDSKKENEKLKNEIDALKKTFSKFSNSSEKLDNLLGLRRCVFNKSGLSYEEMNNVKHFNNFFVKKIEPKIVCNYFGKLGHISNSCSLKKNLGIVKTRRIWVLKGTFATNLQGPKFTWVPKA
;
A
#
# COMPACT_ATOMS: atom_id res chain seq x y z
N MET A 1 -1.24 57.88 51.76
CA MET A 1 -0.44 57.32 50.64
C MET A 1 -0.34 58.40 49.58
N ASN A 2 0.86 58.76 49.13
CA ASN A 2 1.06 59.93 48.26
C ASN A 2 0.65 59.57 46.82
N GLU A 3 -0.23 60.34 46.18
CA GLU A 3 -0.74 60.03 44.82
C GLU A 3 0.39 59.88 43.78
N ILE A 4 1.47 60.64 43.97
CA ILE A 4 2.68 60.59 43.13
C ILE A 4 3.39 59.23 43.23
N GLU A 5 3.43 58.62 44.42
CA GLU A 5 4.04 57.29 44.59
C GLU A 5 3.22 56.20 43.90
N VAL A 6 1.90 56.30 43.97
CA VAL A 6 0.98 55.35 43.31
C VAL A 6 1.16 55.40 41.79
N LEU A 7 1.23 56.61 41.22
CA LEU A 7 1.44 56.80 39.77
C LEU A 7 2.81 56.26 39.31
N ASN A 8 3.85 56.42 40.12
CA ASN A 8 5.19 55.92 39.80
C ASN A 8 5.28 54.38 39.85
N ILE A 9 4.61 53.75 40.83
CA ILE A 9 4.50 52.29 40.89
C ILE A 9 3.71 51.75 39.68
N SER A 10 2.59 52.41 39.35
CA SER A 10 1.75 52.02 38.22
C SER A 10 2.48 52.16 36.87
N SER A 11 3.27 53.21 36.68
CA SER A 11 4.04 53.40 35.44
C SER A 11 5.14 52.36 35.30
N LYS A 12 5.81 52.01 36.41
CA LYS A 12 6.84 50.96 36.45
C LYS A 12 6.26 49.59 36.10
N LEU A 13 5.14 49.21 36.71
CA LEU A 13 4.42 47.97 36.40
C LEU A 13 3.98 47.90 34.94
N SER A 14 3.48 49.01 34.39
CA SER A 14 3.08 49.11 32.97
C SER A 14 4.26 48.87 32.03
N ASN A 15 5.43 49.44 32.33
CA ASN A 15 6.64 49.26 31.53
C ASN A 15 7.17 47.83 31.60
N ASP A 16 7.18 47.23 32.79
CA ASP A 16 7.59 45.83 32.98
C ASP A 16 6.67 44.88 32.20
N SER A 17 5.36 45.11 32.25
CA SER A 17 4.35 44.34 31.50
C SER A 17 4.55 44.45 29.97
N LYS A 18 4.90 45.64 29.46
CA LYS A 18 5.18 45.84 28.04
C LYS A 18 6.41 45.06 27.60
N LYS A 19 7.48 45.09 28.40
CA LYS A 19 8.73 44.39 28.11
C LYS A 19 8.54 42.87 28.08
N GLU A 20 7.76 42.33 29.02
CA GLU A 20 7.42 40.90 29.03
C GLU A 20 6.60 40.50 27.80
N ASN A 21 5.60 41.31 27.42
CA ASN A 21 4.80 41.07 26.22
C ASN A 21 5.63 41.07 24.92
N GLU A 22 6.62 41.95 24.80
CA GLU A 22 7.54 41.94 23.66
C GLU A 22 8.37 40.67 23.60
N LYS A 23 8.87 40.21 24.76
CA LYS A 23 9.62 38.95 24.85
C LYS A 23 8.75 37.76 24.45
N LEU A 24 7.53 37.67 24.95
CA LEU A 24 6.57 36.61 24.62
C LEU A 24 6.24 36.59 23.12
N LYS A 25 6.07 37.76 22.49
CA LYS A 25 5.85 37.84 21.03
C LYS A 25 7.01 37.25 20.25
N ASN A 26 8.25 37.53 20.66
CA ASN A 26 9.44 36.99 20.00
C ASN A 26 9.55 35.47 20.19
N GLU A 27 9.23 34.95 21.38
CA GLU A 27 9.21 33.51 21.64
C GLU A 27 8.14 32.79 20.80
N ILE A 28 6.94 33.38 20.68
CA ILE A 28 5.86 32.85 19.83
C ILE A 28 6.27 32.80 18.35
N ASP A 29 6.93 33.83 17.83
CA ASP A 29 7.39 33.84 16.43
C ASP A 29 8.43 32.74 16.17
N ALA A 30 9.40 32.59 17.10
CA ALA A 30 10.39 31.53 17.04
C ALA A 30 9.73 30.13 17.07
N LEU A 31 8.77 29.92 17.98
CA LEU A 31 7.98 28.68 18.09
C LEU A 31 7.17 28.40 16.83
N LYS A 32 6.54 29.42 16.23
CA LYS A 32 5.78 29.24 14.99
C LYS A 32 6.69 28.82 13.83
N LYS A 33 7.91 29.35 13.77
CA LYS A 33 8.92 28.97 12.78
C LYS A 33 9.41 27.53 12.97
N THR A 34 9.63 27.08 14.20
CA THR A 34 10.01 25.68 14.46
C THR A 34 8.84 24.73 14.18
N PHE A 35 7.63 25.09 14.58
CA PHE A 35 6.43 24.30 14.34
C PHE A 35 6.13 24.13 12.85
N SER A 36 6.26 25.18 12.04
CA SER A 36 6.07 25.06 10.58
C SER A 36 7.08 24.11 9.93
N LYS A 37 8.36 24.16 10.33
CA LYS A 37 9.37 23.19 9.87
C LYS A 37 9.04 21.76 10.31
N PHE A 38 8.64 21.58 11.56
CA PHE A 38 8.24 20.28 12.11
C PHE A 38 7.03 19.72 11.34
N SER A 39 5.99 20.52 11.14
CA SER A 39 4.79 20.14 10.37
C SER A 39 5.15 19.70 8.95
N ASN A 40 5.98 20.48 8.24
CA ASN A 40 6.44 20.12 6.90
C ASN A 40 7.23 18.81 6.87
N SER A 41 8.05 18.55 7.91
CA SER A 41 8.78 17.29 8.01
C SER A 41 7.88 16.10 8.35
N SER A 42 6.86 16.31 9.19
CA SER A 42 5.85 15.30 9.54
C SER A 42 5.04 14.90 8.32
N GLU A 43 4.56 15.87 7.54
CA GLU A 43 3.80 15.59 6.31
C GLU A 43 4.64 14.79 5.29
N LYS A 44 5.93 15.12 5.14
CA LYS A 44 6.85 14.34 4.30
C LYS A 44 7.04 12.91 4.83
N LEU A 45 7.20 12.75 6.14
CA LEU A 45 7.32 11.44 6.77
C LEU A 45 6.04 10.62 6.60
N ASP A 46 4.87 11.23 6.79
CA ASP A 46 3.57 10.60 6.60
C ASP A 46 3.34 10.22 5.13
N ASN A 47 3.78 11.03 4.18
CA ASN A 47 3.74 10.68 2.76
C ASN A 47 4.65 9.47 2.48
N LEU A 48 5.88 9.44 3.00
CA LEU A 48 6.80 8.30 2.85
C LEU A 48 6.29 7.02 3.52
N LEU A 49 5.70 7.13 4.71
CA LEU A 49 5.19 5.98 5.47
C LEU A 49 3.79 5.55 5.02
N GLY A 50 2.96 6.48 4.55
CA GLY A 50 1.64 6.21 3.95
C GLY A 50 1.75 5.33 2.72
N LEU A 51 2.82 5.50 1.93
CA LEU A 51 3.20 4.59 0.84
C LEU A 51 3.57 3.19 1.33
N ARG A 52 4.16 3.08 2.53
CA ARG A 52 4.59 1.81 3.15
C ARG A 52 3.48 1.13 3.95
N ARG A 53 2.46 1.87 4.37
CA ARG A 53 1.21 1.41 5.00
C ARG A 53 0.15 0.96 3.99
N CYS A 54 0.52 0.73 2.74
CA CYS A 54 -0.25 -0.17 1.87
C CYS A 54 -0.18 -1.60 2.42
N VAL A 55 -0.87 -1.83 3.53
CA VAL A 55 -1.10 -3.13 4.14
C VAL A 55 -2.16 -3.81 3.29
N PHE A 56 -1.80 -4.21 2.07
CA PHE A 56 -2.77 -4.79 1.14
C PHE A 56 -3.35 -6.11 1.65
N ASN A 57 -2.75 -6.74 2.67
CA ASN A 57 -3.31 -7.90 3.35
C ASN A 57 -2.83 -7.96 4.82
N LYS A 58 -3.55 -7.34 5.78
CA LYS A 58 -3.48 -7.76 7.19
C LYS A 58 -4.78 -8.46 7.54
N SER A 59 -4.88 -9.74 7.16
CA SER A 59 -5.90 -10.65 7.67
C SER A 59 -5.31 -11.42 8.84
N GLY A 60 -5.46 -10.87 10.05
CA GLY A 60 -5.10 -11.53 11.32
C GLY A 60 -6.23 -11.34 12.32
N LEU A 61 -6.48 -12.36 13.14
CA LEU A 61 -7.59 -12.51 14.11
C LEU A 61 -7.71 -11.41 15.18
N SER A 62 -6.86 -10.38 15.15
CA SER A 62 -6.86 -9.27 16.11
C SER A 62 -6.62 -7.90 15.44
N TYR A 63 -6.77 -7.81 14.11
CA TYR A 63 -6.60 -6.54 13.40
C TYR A 63 -7.97 -5.86 13.23
N GLU A 64 -8.23 -4.82 14.03
CA GLU A 64 -9.32 -3.89 13.76
C GLU A 64 -8.92 -2.97 12.61
N GLU A 65 -9.68 -3.02 11.52
CA GLU A 65 -9.50 -2.11 10.40
C GLU A 65 -9.73 -0.67 10.88
N MET A 66 -8.68 0.14 10.86
CA MET A 66 -8.82 1.57 11.09
C MET A 66 -9.59 2.15 9.89
N ASN A 67 -10.87 2.46 10.06
CA ASN A 67 -11.78 2.92 9.00
C ASN A 67 -11.31 4.17 8.21
N ASN A 68 -10.24 4.83 8.63
CA ASN A 68 -9.71 6.07 8.04
C ASN A 68 -8.34 5.88 7.38
N VAL A 69 -7.97 4.67 6.94
CA VAL A 69 -6.76 4.51 6.12
C VAL A 69 -6.98 5.23 4.79
N LYS A 70 -6.43 6.44 4.67
CA LYS A 70 -6.35 7.15 3.39
C LYS A 70 -5.61 6.24 2.42
N HIS A 71 -6.33 5.70 1.43
CA HIS A 71 -5.73 4.96 0.34
C HIS A 71 -4.91 5.93 -0.50
N PHE A 72 -3.59 5.94 -0.30
CA PHE A 72 -2.69 6.68 -1.17
C PHE A 72 -2.57 5.94 -2.49
N ASN A 73 -2.74 6.65 -3.61
CA ASN A 73 -2.44 6.10 -4.93
C ASN A 73 -0.94 5.76 -4.98
N ASN A 74 -0.61 4.49 -5.17
CA ASN A 74 0.78 4.02 -5.25
C ASN A 74 1.51 4.72 -6.42
N PHE A 75 2.41 5.65 -6.11
CA PHE A 75 3.26 6.32 -7.09
C PHE A 75 4.40 5.43 -7.62
N PHE A 76 4.75 4.34 -6.90
CA PHE A 76 5.94 3.52 -7.20
C PHE A 76 5.69 2.33 -8.11
N VAL A 77 4.44 1.90 -8.27
CA VAL A 77 4.10 0.80 -9.18
C VAL A 77 3.38 1.44 -10.36
N LYS A 78 4.11 1.67 -11.46
CA LYS A 78 3.45 1.77 -12.78
C LYS A 78 2.48 0.59 -12.83
N LYS A 79 1.19 0.83 -13.00
CA LYS A 79 0.22 -0.25 -13.25
C LYS A 79 0.78 -1.04 -14.43
N ILE A 80 1.43 -2.16 -14.15
CA ILE A 80 1.75 -3.13 -15.19
C ILE A 80 0.39 -3.73 -15.46
N GLU A 81 -0.32 -3.15 -16.43
CA GLU A 81 -1.49 -3.80 -16.97
C GLU A 81 -1.07 -5.23 -17.29
N PRO A 82 -1.75 -6.25 -16.74
CA PRO A 82 -1.38 -7.62 -16.99
C PRO A 82 -1.51 -7.82 -18.50
N LYS A 83 -0.37 -7.83 -19.18
CA LYS A 83 -0.26 -8.19 -20.58
C LYS A 83 -0.57 -9.67 -20.65
N ILE A 84 -1.85 -10.00 -20.80
CA ILE A 84 -2.31 -11.37 -20.97
C ILE A 84 -1.78 -11.83 -22.34
N VAL A 85 -0.62 -12.50 -22.32
CA VAL A 85 0.01 -13.10 -23.50
C VAL A 85 -0.39 -14.57 -23.57
N CYS A 86 -0.81 -15.01 -24.75
CA CYS A 86 -1.01 -16.42 -25.03
C CYS A 86 0.35 -17.09 -25.28
N ASN A 87 0.74 -18.10 -24.50
CA ASN A 87 2.02 -18.80 -24.68
C ASN A 87 2.13 -19.55 -26.02
N TYR A 88 1.00 -19.85 -26.67
CA TYR A 88 0.99 -20.58 -27.94
C TYR A 88 1.17 -19.66 -29.16
N PHE A 89 0.54 -18.48 -29.13
CA PHE A 89 0.62 -17.50 -30.24
C PHE A 89 1.63 -16.38 -30.01
N GLY A 90 2.10 -16.18 -28.77
CA GLY A 90 2.85 -14.99 -28.36
C GLY A 90 2.06 -13.68 -28.47
N LYS A 91 0.74 -13.76 -28.75
CA LYS A 91 -0.13 -12.59 -28.95
C LYS A 91 -0.81 -12.17 -27.65
N LEU A 92 -0.99 -10.86 -27.50
CA LEU A 92 -1.74 -10.24 -26.41
C LEU A 92 -3.25 -10.44 -26.60
N GLY A 93 -3.99 -10.51 -25.49
CA GLY A 93 -5.46 -10.41 -25.45
C GLY A 93 -6.20 -11.68 -25.03
N HIS A 94 -5.53 -12.82 -24.85
CA HIS A 94 -6.17 -14.04 -24.36
C HIS A 94 -5.18 -15.00 -23.69
N ILE A 95 -5.69 -15.87 -22.80
CA ILE A 95 -4.88 -16.86 -22.08
C ILE A 95 -4.77 -18.13 -22.94
N SER A 96 -3.69 -18.89 -22.78
CA SER A 96 -3.44 -20.16 -23.48
C SER A 96 -4.62 -21.17 -23.42
N ASN A 97 -5.49 -21.08 -22.42
CA ASN A 97 -6.66 -21.94 -22.29
C ASN A 97 -7.83 -21.57 -23.22
N SER A 98 -8.00 -20.28 -23.52
CA SER A 98 -9.03 -19.79 -24.46
C SER A 98 -8.50 -19.63 -25.89
N CYS A 99 -7.26 -20.05 -26.13
CA CYS A 99 -6.61 -20.00 -27.44
C CYS A 99 -7.33 -20.88 -28.48
N SER A 100 -7.79 -20.27 -29.57
CA SER A 100 -8.51 -20.94 -30.66
C SER A 100 -7.70 -22.06 -31.31
N LEU A 101 -6.37 -21.95 -31.38
CA LEU A 101 -5.53 -22.99 -31.96
C LEU A 101 -5.42 -24.22 -31.08
N LYS A 102 -5.38 -24.05 -29.75
CA LYS A 102 -5.49 -25.18 -28.81
C LYS A 102 -6.83 -25.90 -29.00
N LYS A 103 -7.90 -25.15 -29.28
CA LYS A 103 -9.25 -25.65 -29.58
C LYS A 103 -9.29 -26.43 -30.89
N ASN A 104 -8.64 -25.92 -31.94
CA ASN A 104 -8.58 -26.54 -33.26
C ASN A 104 -7.67 -27.78 -33.31
N LEU A 105 -6.58 -27.80 -32.55
CA LEU A 105 -5.67 -28.96 -32.44
C LEU A 105 -6.22 -30.08 -31.54
N GLY A 106 -7.43 -29.93 -30.98
CA GLY A 106 -8.04 -30.93 -30.08
C GLY A 106 -7.36 -31.08 -28.70
N ILE A 107 -6.35 -30.26 -28.39
CA ILE A 107 -5.55 -30.31 -27.14
C ILE A 107 -6.35 -29.85 -25.92
N VAL A 108 -7.56 -29.31 -26.10
CA VAL A 108 -8.42 -28.84 -25.00
C VAL A 108 -8.88 -29.98 -24.08
N LYS A 109 -8.93 -31.23 -24.57
CA LYS A 109 -9.51 -32.37 -23.83
C LYS A 109 -8.48 -33.33 -23.22
N THR A 110 -7.18 -33.04 -23.25
CA THR A 110 -6.21 -33.91 -22.58
C THR A 110 -6.31 -33.73 -21.07
N ARG A 111 -6.82 -34.75 -20.36
CA ARG A 111 -6.72 -34.81 -18.89
C ARG A 111 -5.24 -34.78 -18.51
N ARG A 112 -4.86 -33.81 -17.71
CA ARG A 112 -3.53 -33.78 -17.11
C ARG A 112 -3.58 -34.62 -15.85
N ILE A 113 -2.91 -35.76 -15.88
CA ILE A 113 -2.67 -36.60 -14.70
C ILE A 113 -1.34 -36.11 -14.12
N TRP A 114 -1.30 -35.87 -12.81
CA TRP A 114 -0.04 -35.58 -12.13
C TRP A 114 0.79 -36.87 -12.05
N VAL A 115 2.01 -36.83 -12.59
CA VAL A 115 2.94 -37.96 -12.56
C VAL A 115 4.31 -37.46 -12.11
N LEU A 116 5.04 -38.29 -11.36
CA LEU A 116 6.43 -38.01 -10.95
C LEU A 116 7.33 -37.83 -12.17
N LYS A 117 8.31 -36.91 -12.09
CA LYS A 117 9.26 -36.65 -13.17
C LYS A 117 10.01 -37.94 -13.53
N GLY A 118 9.93 -38.35 -14.80
CA GLY A 118 10.61 -39.54 -15.32
C GLY A 118 9.69 -40.73 -15.64
N THR A 119 8.39 -40.63 -15.34
CA THR A 119 7.44 -41.71 -15.63
C THR A 119 6.65 -41.43 -16.90
N PHE A 120 6.73 -42.33 -17.88
CA PHE A 120 5.85 -42.33 -19.06
C PHE A 120 4.62 -43.19 -18.78
N ALA A 121 3.43 -42.58 -18.75
CA ALA A 121 2.18 -43.31 -18.51
C ALA A 121 1.73 -44.06 -19.78
N THR A 122 2.28 -45.25 -20.02
CA THR A 122 2.04 -46.02 -21.25
C THR A 122 0.96 -47.10 -21.14
N ASN A 123 0.42 -47.40 -19.95
CA ASN A 123 -0.59 -48.47 -19.76
C ASN A 123 -1.65 -48.11 -18.73
N LEU A 124 -2.62 -47.27 -19.09
CA LEU A 124 -3.79 -46.99 -18.25
C LEU A 124 -4.79 -48.14 -18.36
N GLN A 125 -4.79 -49.09 -17.42
CA GLN A 125 -5.87 -50.09 -17.28
C GLN A 125 -6.95 -49.56 -16.35
N GLY A 126 -8.21 -49.61 -16.79
CA GLY A 126 -9.36 -49.20 -15.98
C GLY A 126 -10.68 -49.41 -16.70
N PRO A 127 -11.80 -49.46 -15.97
CA PRO A 127 -13.11 -49.69 -16.58
C PRO A 127 -13.40 -48.53 -17.54
N LYS A 128 -13.55 -48.85 -18.83
CA LYS A 128 -13.70 -47.99 -20.04
C LYS A 128 -12.45 -47.81 -20.93
N PHE A 129 -11.29 -48.36 -20.56
CA PHE A 129 -10.10 -48.35 -21.42
C PHE A 129 -9.73 -49.81 -21.76
N THR A 130 -10.31 -50.30 -22.86
CA THR A 130 -9.99 -51.57 -23.57
C THR A 130 -9.95 -52.86 -22.72
N TRP A 131 -10.94 -53.75 -22.94
CA TRP A 131 -10.90 -55.12 -22.44
C TRP A 131 -9.80 -55.89 -23.18
N VAL A 132 -8.91 -56.57 -22.46
CA VAL A 132 -7.90 -57.48 -23.04
C VAL A 132 -8.18 -58.88 -22.48
N PRO A 133 -8.29 -59.92 -23.32
CA PRO A 133 -8.46 -61.28 -22.82
C PRO A 133 -7.22 -61.73 -22.05
N LYS A 134 -7.41 -62.36 -20.89
CA LYS A 134 -6.32 -63.08 -20.21
C LYS A 134 -6.09 -64.41 -20.91
N ALA A 135 -4.82 -64.69 -21.24
CA ALA A 135 -4.34 -66.04 -21.50
C ALA A 135 -4.22 -66.82 -20.18
#